data_AF-A0A956LC58-F1
#
_entry.id   AF-A0A956LC58-F1
#
_cell.length_a   1.000
_cell.length_b   1.000
_cell.length_c   1.000
_cell.angle_alpha   90.00
_cell.angle_beta   90.00
_cell.angle_gamma   90.00
#
_symmetry.space_group_name_H-M   'P 1'
#
loop_
_entity.id
_entity.type
_entity.pdbx_description
1 polymer ?
#
loop_
_entity_poly.entity_id
_entity_poly.type
_entity_poly.pdbx_seq_one_letter_code
_entity_poly.pdbx_strand_id
1 'polypeptide(L)'
;MNLVKSVVIHAVIFGASALLSAACWSVEYGNPAFKCKPSKQGSACPEGYQCCSDDPAAQDGGLPAYPGSSYAGAAPIFSDNNNVLSQSGMCIQSGSIPPEATTLQNGCPIPCNPTWAAADIATVCGGMANCCQTQPLDVALDCVLDPIDGRYRAVRGTDIGQALTRPDGSIVMVNWATGSHTTIQDPDGVGCRTFTADPVAASETNLRCYDQLTAADQRGFCDSRACTCFEDECDMLNPDWVPRCPAA
;
A
#
# COMPACT_ATOMS: atom_id res chain seq x y z
N MET A 1 1.58 52.23 -48.92
CA MET A 1 2.58 51.40 -48.22
C MET A 1 2.94 52.10 -46.92
N ASN A 2 2.76 51.38 -45.82
CA ASN A 2 2.64 51.89 -44.46
C ASN A 2 4.00 52.20 -43.82
N LEU A 3 4.05 53.29 -43.05
CA LEU A 3 5.11 53.53 -42.08
C LEU A 3 4.51 53.90 -40.70
N VAL A 4 4.69 52.96 -39.78
CA VAL A 4 5.20 53.15 -38.40
C VAL A 4 4.27 53.75 -37.31
N LYS A 5 3.76 52.81 -36.49
CA LYS A 5 3.85 52.67 -35.01
C LYS A 5 3.38 53.77 -34.04
N SER A 6 2.49 53.28 -33.16
CA SER A 6 2.41 53.47 -31.69
C SER A 6 1.77 54.74 -31.11
N VAL A 7 0.65 54.55 -30.40
CA VAL A 7 0.35 55.27 -29.14
C VAL A 7 -0.39 54.33 -28.17
N VAL A 8 0.20 54.16 -27.00
CA VAL A 8 -0.35 53.56 -25.77
C VAL A 8 -1.20 54.62 -25.06
N ILE A 9 -2.44 54.30 -24.65
CA ILE A 9 -3.14 55.08 -23.61
C ILE A 9 -3.79 54.12 -22.61
N HIS A 10 -3.42 54.34 -21.35
CA HIS A 10 -3.84 53.64 -20.15
C HIS A 10 -5.29 53.99 -19.77
N ALA A 11 -6.09 52.98 -19.42
CA ALA A 11 -7.30 53.17 -18.63
C ALA A 11 -7.12 52.44 -17.29
N VAL A 12 -6.87 53.24 -16.24
CA VAL A 12 -6.87 52.80 -14.84
C VAL A 12 -8.31 52.54 -14.44
N ILE A 13 -8.66 51.29 -14.14
CA ILE A 13 -9.90 50.96 -13.44
C ILE A 13 -9.50 50.51 -12.03
N PHE A 14 -9.71 51.41 -11.08
CA PHE A 14 -9.83 51.07 -9.66
C PHE A 14 -11.09 50.23 -9.48
N GLY A 15 -10.95 48.91 -9.53
CA GLY A 15 -11.97 47.95 -9.14
C GLY A 15 -11.69 47.47 -7.72
N ALA A 16 -12.64 47.68 -6.82
CA ALA A 16 -12.60 47.28 -5.43
C ALA A 16 -12.02 45.86 -5.25
N SER A 17 -10.99 45.74 -4.42
CA SER A 17 -10.50 44.47 -3.91
C SER A 17 -11.62 43.86 -3.06
N ALA A 18 -12.48 43.07 -3.72
CA ALA A 18 -13.35 42.15 -3.04
C ALA A 18 -12.47 41.22 -2.20
N LEU A 19 -12.76 41.17 -0.91
CA LEU A 19 -12.30 40.14 0.00
C LEU A 19 -12.73 38.79 -0.57
N LEU A 20 -11.88 38.18 -1.38
CA LEU A 20 -11.90 36.74 -1.57
C LEU A 20 -11.43 36.17 -0.24
N SER A 21 -12.40 36.03 0.66
CA SER A 21 -12.38 34.97 1.65
C SER A 21 -11.92 33.72 0.89
N ALA A 22 -10.70 33.28 1.16
CA ALA A 22 -10.31 31.93 0.87
C ALA A 22 -11.30 31.07 1.65
N ALA A 23 -12.40 30.69 0.99
CA ALA A 23 -13.05 29.46 1.30
C ALA A 23 -11.93 28.44 1.13
N CYS A 24 -11.26 28.09 2.24
CA CYS A 24 -10.49 26.88 2.32
C CYS A 24 -11.51 25.79 1.98
N TRP A 25 -11.56 25.41 0.71
CA TRP A 25 -12.27 24.21 0.31
C TRP A 25 -11.62 23.12 1.15
N SER A 26 -12.37 22.58 2.10
CA SER A 26 -11.97 21.34 2.75
C SER A 26 -11.91 20.32 1.62
N VAL A 27 -10.70 19.99 1.18
CA VAL A 27 -10.50 18.84 0.31
C VAL A 27 -10.96 17.65 1.13
N GLU A 28 -12.11 17.10 0.75
CA GLU A 28 -12.66 15.91 1.38
C GLU A 28 -11.86 14.73 0.84
N TYR A 29 -10.82 14.35 1.58
CA TYR A 29 -10.04 13.16 1.26
C TYR A 29 -10.83 11.92 1.76
N GLY A 30 -11.08 10.96 0.87
CA GLY A 30 -11.68 9.68 1.26
C GLY A 30 -10.77 8.90 2.23
N ASN A 31 -11.31 7.91 2.94
CA ASN A 31 -10.52 7.01 3.79
C ASN A 31 -10.42 5.62 3.13
N PRO A 32 -9.22 5.08 2.87
CA PRO A 32 -7.87 5.67 3.07
C PRO A 32 -7.55 6.84 2.11
N ALA A 33 -6.73 7.80 2.56
CA ALA A 33 -6.53 9.06 1.84
C ALA A 33 -5.29 9.11 0.94
N PHE A 34 -4.10 8.79 1.48
CA PHE A 34 -2.83 8.88 0.75
C PHE A 34 -1.78 7.93 1.32
N LYS A 35 -0.79 7.58 0.49
CA LYS A 35 0.34 6.74 0.87
C LYS A 35 1.18 7.43 1.94
N CYS A 36 1.68 6.65 2.89
CA CYS A 36 2.56 7.13 3.94
C CYS A 36 3.59 6.05 4.31
N LYS A 37 4.57 6.44 5.14
CA LYS A 37 5.57 5.52 5.69
C LYS A 37 5.40 5.44 7.21
N PRO A 38 4.80 4.36 7.75
CA PRO A 38 4.60 4.23 9.20
C PRO A 38 5.88 4.41 10.03
N SER A 39 7.03 3.99 9.50
CA SER A 39 8.35 4.21 10.11
C SER A 39 8.76 5.68 10.31
N LYS A 40 8.09 6.63 9.65
CA LYS A 40 8.31 8.09 9.80
C LYS A 40 7.37 8.77 10.80
N GLN A 41 6.46 8.01 11.41
CA GLN A 41 5.53 8.45 12.47
C GLN A 41 4.86 9.81 12.17
N GLY A 42 4.64 10.69 13.15
CA GLY A 42 3.79 11.89 13.10
C GLY A 42 4.11 12.99 12.07
N SER A 43 5.04 12.76 11.14
CA SER A 43 5.24 13.57 9.92
C SER A 43 4.70 12.90 8.65
N ALA A 44 4.28 11.64 8.75
CA ALA A 44 3.86 10.81 7.62
C ALA A 44 2.44 11.14 7.14
N CYS A 45 1.63 11.79 7.98
CA CYS A 45 0.29 12.26 7.63
C CYS A 45 0.05 13.70 8.11
N PRO A 46 -0.77 14.50 7.39
CA PRO A 46 -1.46 15.68 7.87
C PRO A 46 -2.15 15.49 9.22
N GLU A 47 -2.41 16.63 9.87
CA GLU A 47 -3.19 16.67 11.11
C GLU A 47 -4.56 16.01 10.95
N GLY A 48 -4.98 15.24 11.96
CA GLY A 48 -6.23 14.48 11.94
C GLY A 48 -6.14 13.11 11.24
N TYR A 49 -4.97 12.72 10.77
CA TYR A 49 -4.72 11.41 10.17
C TYR A 49 -3.59 10.66 10.88
N GLN A 50 -3.68 9.33 10.86
CA GLN A 50 -2.67 8.42 11.36
C GLN A 50 -2.17 7.52 10.23
N CYS A 51 -0.86 7.29 10.19
CA CYS A 51 -0.25 6.40 9.21
C CYS A 51 -0.36 4.94 9.67
N CYS A 52 -1.14 4.15 8.94
CA CYS A 52 -1.40 2.75 9.23
C CYS A 52 -0.80 1.87 8.13
N SER A 53 0.00 0.90 8.54
CA SER A 53 0.41 -0.21 7.68
C SER A 53 -0.82 -1.01 7.28
N ASP A 54 -0.97 -1.27 6.00
CA ASP A 54 -1.97 -2.14 5.36
C ASP A 54 -1.39 -3.53 5.06
N ASP A 55 -0.24 -3.86 5.65
CA ASP A 55 0.43 -5.13 5.43
C ASP A 55 0.00 -6.20 6.45
N PRO A 56 -0.52 -7.33 5.96
CA PRO A 56 -1.03 -8.42 6.79
C PRO A 56 0.01 -9.49 7.14
N ALA A 57 1.30 -9.29 6.79
CA ALA A 57 2.32 -10.30 7.02
C ALA A 57 2.42 -10.66 8.50
N ALA A 58 2.52 -11.94 8.78
CA ALA A 58 2.73 -12.49 10.11
C ALA A 58 3.88 -13.50 10.10
N GLN A 59 4.43 -13.75 11.28
CA GLN A 59 5.55 -14.68 11.44
C GLN A 59 5.24 -16.06 10.82
N ASP A 60 6.24 -16.63 10.16
CA ASP A 60 6.19 -17.95 9.51
C ASP A 60 5.07 -18.11 8.45
N GLY A 61 4.52 -16.99 7.95
CA GLY A 61 3.46 -16.99 6.93
C GLY A 61 2.09 -17.46 7.42
N GLY A 62 1.89 -17.49 8.74
CA GLY A 62 0.57 -17.73 9.32
C GLY A 62 -0.39 -16.55 9.12
N LEU A 63 -1.67 -16.74 9.49
CA LEU A 63 -2.62 -15.63 9.56
C LEU A 63 -2.33 -14.75 10.79
N PRO A 64 -2.38 -13.41 10.67
CA PRO A 64 -2.02 -12.49 11.74
C PRO A 64 -3.05 -12.47 12.88
N ALA A 65 -2.66 -12.91 14.09
CA ALA A 65 -3.50 -12.79 15.27
C ALA A 65 -3.46 -11.36 15.83
N TYR A 66 -4.39 -10.52 15.38
CA TYR A 66 -4.58 -9.18 15.93
C TYR A 66 -5.28 -9.21 17.30
N PRO A 67 -5.10 -8.18 18.15
CA PRO A 67 -5.79 -8.09 19.42
C PRO A 67 -7.30 -8.23 19.27
N GLY A 68 -7.91 -9.13 20.05
CA GLY A 68 -9.35 -9.42 19.99
C GLY A 68 -9.75 -10.53 19.01
N SER A 69 -8.80 -11.09 18.25
CA SER A 69 -9.04 -12.31 17.46
C SER A 69 -9.35 -13.51 18.37
N SER A 70 -10.33 -14.33 17.96
CA SER A 70 -10.73 -15.55 18.67
C SER A 70 -9.92 -16.79 18.27
N TYR A 71 -9.00 -16.65 17.31
CA TYR A 71 -8.17 -17.74 16.81
C TYR A 71 -6.71 -17.55 17.22
N ALA A 72 -5.99 -18.66 17.38
CA ALA A 72 -4.56 -18.65 17.64
C ALA A 72 -3.82 -18.53 16.30
N GLY A 73 -3.41 -17.31 15.95
CA GLY A 73 -2.63 -16.98 14.76
C GLY A 73 -1.18 -16.61 15.06
N ALA A 74 -0.46 -16.17 14.03
CA ALA A 74 0.93 -15.73 14.12
C ALA A 74 1.01 -14.23 14.49
N ALA A 75 2.13 -13.82 15.07
CA ALA A 75 2.35 -12.41 15.42
C ALA A 75 2.53 -11.56 14.14
N PRO A 76 1.84 -10.42 13.98
CA PRO A 76 2.02 -9.52 12.83
C PRO A 76 3.44 -8.93 12.75
N ILE A 77 3.99 -8.79 11.54
CA ILE A 77 5.37 -8.31 11.31
C ILE A 77 5.43 -6.80 11.11
N PHE A 78 4.46 -6.20 10.42
CA PHE A 78 4.50 -4.79 10.01
C PHE A 78 3.29 -3.97 10.47
N SER A 79 2.42 -4.54 11.28
CA SER A 79 1.17 -3.92 11.73
C SER A 79 0.99 -4.03 13.24
N ASP A 80 -0.06 -3.41 13.77
CA ASP A 80 -0.31 -3.31 15.22
C ASP A 80 0.89 -2.71 15.98
N ASN A 81 1.44 -3.41 16.97
CA ASN A 81 2.62 -2.96 17.72
C ASN A 81 3.88 -2.80 16.85
N ASN A 82 3.92 -3.49 15.70
CA ASN A 82 5.03 -3.42 14.75
C ASN A 82 4.79 -2.44 13.60
N ASN A 83 3.74 -1.61 13.68
CA ASN A 83 3.46 -0.59 12.65
C ASN A 83 4.66 0.30 12.33
N VAL A 84 5.50 0.60 13.33
CA VAL A 84 6.71 1.44 13.16
C VAL A 84 7.80 0.80 12.29
N LEU A 85 7.70 -0.50 11.98
CA LEU A 85 8.63 -1.21 11.11
C LEU A 85 8.27 -1.08 9.63
N SER A 86 7.01 -0.74 9.33
CA SER A 86 6.50 -0.63 7.96
C SER A 86 7.10 0.55 7.19
N GLN A 87 7.44 0.31 5.92
CA GLN A 87 7.86 1.35 4.97
C GLN A 87 6.75 1.77 4.01
N SER A 88 5.57 1.16 4.09
CA SER A 88 4.43 1.44 3.22
C SER A 88 3.11 1.29 3.98
N GLY A 89 2.22 2.25 3.80
CA GLY A 89 0.91 2.25 4.44
C GLY A 89 0.06 3.39 3.92
N MET A 90 -1.07 3.61 4.59
CA MET A 90 -2.04 4.62 4.23
C MET A 90 -2.37 5.52 5.41
N CYS A 91 -2.61 6.80 5.12
CA CYS A 91 -3.14 7.72 6.10
C CYS A 91 -4.63 7.52 6.27
N ILE A 92 -5.01 7.20 7.49
CA ILE A 92 -6.37 6.92 7.94
C ILE A 92 -6.83 8.09 8.79
N GLN A 93 -8.00 8.65 8.48
CA GLN A 93 -8.55 9.74 9.27
C GLN A 93 -8.94 9.24 10.67
N SER A 94 -8.50 9.95 11.71
CA SER A 94 -8.82 9.57 13.10
C SER A 94 -10.33 9.55 13.32
N GLY A 95 -10.84 8.44 13.86
CA GLY A 95 -12.27 8.25 14.13
C GLY A 95 -13.15 7.96 12.90
N SER A 96 -12.54 7.80 11.71
CA SER A 96 -13.28 7.45 10.48
C SER A 96 -13.49 5.94 10.28
N ILE A 97 -12.87 5.12 11.13
CA ILE A 97 -13.10 3.67 11.09
C ILE A 97 -14.48 3.40 11.70
N PRO A 98 -15.41 2.79 10.95
CA PRO A 98 -16.75 2.53 11.46
C PRO A 98 -16.69 1.68 12.74
N PRO A 99 -17.55 1.92 13.74
CA PRO A 99 -17.59 1.12 14.97
C PRO A 99 -17.78 -0.38 14.73
N GLU A 100 -18.42 -0.74 13.61
CA GLU A 100 -18.62 -2.12 13.17
C GLU A 100 -17.38 -2.75 12.50
N ALA A 101 -16.39 -1.96 12.10
CA ALA A 101 -15.13 -2.47 11.60
C ALA A 101 -14.21 -2.78 12.79
N THR A 102 -13.52 -3.92 12.74
CA THR A 102 -12.59 -4.27 13.81
C THR A 102 -11.36 -3.37 13.68
N THR A 103 -11.02 -2.68 14.77
CA THR A 103 -9.86 -1.79 14.85
C THR A 103 -8.76 -2.43 15.69
N LEU A 104 -7.51 -2.21 15.27
CA LEU A 104 -6.36 -2.47 16.11
C LEU A 104 -6.35 -1.54 17.34
N GLN A 105 -5.64 -1.94 18.40
CA GLN A 105 -5.56 -1.14 19.63
C GLN A 105 -4.91 0.23 19.40
N ASN A 106 -4.06 0.33 18.38
CA ASN A 106 -3.43 1.58 17.97
C ASN A 106 -4.36 2.48 17.14
N GLY A 107 -5.62 2.11 16.90
CA GLY A 107 -6.60 2.88 16.14
C GLY A 107 -6.49 2.73 14.62
N CYS A 108 -5.66 1.82 14.11
CA CYS A 108 -5.62 1.47 12.69
C CYS A 108 -6.69 0.42 12.33
N PRO A 109 -7.14 0.37 11.05
CA PRO A 109 -7.96 -0.74 10.58
C PRO A 109 -7.13 -2.03 10.61
N ILE A 110 -7.80 -3.18 10.70
CA ILE A 110 -7.12 -4.47 10.57
C ILE A 110 -6.59 -4.66 9.15
N PRO A 111 -5.27 -4.90 8.96
CA PRO A 111 -4.73 -5.28 7.66
C PRO A 111 -5.14 -6.68 7.24
N CYS A 112 -5.28 -6.90 5.94
CA CYS A 112 -5.65 -8.19 5.38
C CYS A 112 -5.06 -8.35 3.97
N ASN A 113 -5.04 -9.59 3.48
CA ASN A 113 -4.65 -9.88 2.11
C ASN A 113 -5.90 -10.21 1.26
N PRO A 114 -6.22 -9.42 0.23
CA PRO A 114 -7.40 -9.62 -0.60
C PRO A 114 -7.33 -10.88 -1.47
N THR A 115 -6.15 -11.52 -1.59
CA THR A 115 -5.94 -12.76 -2.34
C THR A 115 -6.11 -14.03 -1.50
N TRP A 116 -6.27 -13.89 -0.18
CA TRP A 116 -6.53 -15.02 0.70
C TRP A 116 -7.84 -15.74 0.36
N ALA A 117 -7.97 -16.99 0.82
CA ALA A 117 -9.24 -17.68 0.75
C ALA A 117 -10.31 -16.94 1.57
N ALA A 118 -11.57 -17.01 1.14
CA ALA A 118 -12.68 -16.33 1.83
C ALA A 118 -12.80 -16.73 3.32
N ALA A 119 -12.45 -17.97 3.67
CA ALA A 119 -12.42 -18.43 5.05
C ALA A 119 -11.33 -17.74 5.89
N ASP A 120 -10.17 -17.46 5.31
CA ASP A 120 -9.06 -16.78 5.97
C ASP A 120 -9.36 -15.29 6.12
N ILE A 121 -9.94 -14.66 5.09
CA ILE A 121 -10.47 -13.29 5.19
C ILE A 121 -11.50 -13.20 6.30
N ALA A 122 -12.49 -14.11 6.35
CA ALA A 122 -13.50 -14.12 7.41
C ALA A 122 -12.89 -14.36 8.80
N THR A 123 -11.78 -15.11 8.87
CA THR A 123 -11.05 -15.37 10.11
C THR A 123 -10.35 -14.10 10.62
N VAL A 124 -9.68 -13.35 9.74
CA VAL A 124 -8.90 -12.15 10.09
C VAL A 124 -9.79 -10.92 10.24
N CYS A 125 -10.68 -10.69 9.29
CA CYS A 125 -11.55 -9.52 9.22
C CYS A 125 -12.86 -9.68 10.03
N GLY A 126 -13.20 -10.90 10.45
CA GLY A 126 -14.48 -11.20 11.05
C GLY A 126 -15.61 -11.35 10.01
N GLY A 127 -16.77 -11.83 10.46
CA GLY A 127 -17.84 -12.33 9.59
C GLY A 127 -18.59 -11.31 8.71
N MET A 128 -18.21 -10.02 8.69
CA MET A 128 -18.90 -8.98 7.91
C MET A 128 -17.96 -8.02 7.16
N ALA A 129 -16.65 -8.26 7.14
CA ALA A 129 -15.71 -7.35 6.50
C ALA A 129 -15.08 -7.97 5.25
N ASN A 130 -15.11 -7.20 4.17
CA ASN A 130 -14.34 -7.46 2.96
C ASN A 130 -12.88 -7.12 3.24
N CYS A 131 -11.96 -7.76 2.50
CA CYS A 131 -10.59 -7.31 2.46
C CYS A 131 -10.37 -6.41 1.24
N CYS A 132 -10.16 -5.12 1.46
CA CYS A 132 -10.06 -4.13 0.39
C CYS A 132 -8.61 -3.72 0.16
N GLN A 133 -8.13 -3.96 -1.05
CA GLN A 133 -6.86 -3.45 -1.52
C GLN A 133 -6.83 -1.92 -1.41
N THR A 134 -5.71 -1.36 -0.97
CA THR A 134 -5.55 0.07 -0.66
C THR A 134 -5.01 0.89 -1.83
N GLN A 135 -4.30 0.24 -2.75
CA GLN A 135 -3.63 0.90 -3.86
C GLN A 135 -3.40 -0.09 -5.01
N PRO A 136 -3.31 0.36 -6.28
CA PRO A 136 -2.89 -0.50 -7.38
C PRO A 136 -1.38 -0.82 -7.28
N LEU A 137 -0.96 -1.84 -8.03
CA LEU A 137 0.45 -2.16 -8.23
C LEU A 137 1.15 -1.07 -9.07
N ASP A 138 2.49 -1.06 -9.05
CA ASP A 138 3.26 -0.40 -10.09
C ASP A 138 3.68 -1.44 -11.13
N VAL A 139 2.97 -1.48 -12.26
CA VAL A 139 3.22 -2.47 -13.33
C VAL A 139 4.69 -2.52 -13.75
N ALA A 140 5.36 -1.37 -13.82
CA ALA A 140 6.72 -1.29 -14.34
C ALA A 140 7.77 -1.89 -13.39
N LEU A 141 7.54 -1.77 -12.07
CA LEU A 141 8.54 -2.11 -11.05
C LEU A 141 8.16 -3.30 -10.18
N ASP A 142 6.86 -3.57 -10.02
CA ASP A 142 6.35 -4.63 -9.14
C ASP A 142 5.96 -5.89 -9.92
N CYS A 143 5.87 -5.87 -11.25
CA CYS A 143 5.59 -7.08 -12.03
C CYS A 143 6.86 -7.78 -12.52
N VAL A 144 6.85 -9.11 -12.43
CA VAL A 144 7.92 -10.00 -12.91
C VAL A 144 7.31 -11.19 -13.65
N LEU A 145 8.03 -11.68 -14.66
CA LEU A 145 7.70 -12.92 -15.36
C LEU A 145 8.15 -14.10 -14.51
N ASP A 146 7.21 -14.92 -14.06
CA ASP A 146 7.49 -16.14 -13.32
C ASP A 146 8.13 -17.17 -14.27
N PRO A 147 9.34 -17.67 -13.96
CA PRO A 147 10.04 -18.62 -14.81
C PRO A 147 9.42 -20.02 -14.82
N ILE A 148 8.52 -20.34 -13.89
CA ILE A 148 7.89 -21.65 -13.74
C ILE A 148 6.73 -21.80 -14.74
N ASP A 149 5.83 -20.83 -14.79
CA ASP A 149 4.62 -20.89 -15.61
C ASP A 149 4.62 -19.91 -16.80
N GLY A 150 5.64 -19.03 -16.88
CA GLY A 150 5.77 -18.05 -17.95
C GLY A 150 4.72 -16.94 -17.89
N ARG A 151 4.16 -16.66 -16.71
CA ARG A 151 3.14 -15.62 -16.51
C ARG A 151 3.70 -14.42 -15.74
N TYR A 152 3.20 -13.24 -16.06
CA TYR A 152 3.44 -12.07 -15.23
C TYR A 152 2.65 -12.17 -13.93
N ARG A 153 3.32 -11.87 -12.83
CA ARG A 153 2.75 -11.76 -11.49
C ARG A 153 3.45 -10.66 -10.70
N ALA A 154 2.83 -10.24 -9.60
CA ALA A 154 3.50 -9.38 -8.64
C ALA A 154 4.76 -10.06 -8.07
N VAL A 155 5.77 -9.25 -7.81
CA VAL A 155 6.98 -9.62 -7.09
C VAL A 155 6.66 -9.98 -5.64
N ARG A 156 7.37 -10.96 -5.12
CA ARG A 156 7.22 -11.48 -3.76
C ARG A 156 8.56 -11.48 -3.06
N GLY A 157 8.52 -11.53 -1.73
CA GLY A 157 9.71 -11.67 -0.89
C GLY A 157 10.62 -12.84 -1.30
N THR A 158 10.01 -13.97 -1.67
CA THR A 158 10.71 -15.19 -2.12
C THR A 158 11.47 -15.03 -3.43
N ASP A 159 11.21 -13.98 -4.21
CA ASP A 159 11.91 -13.72 -5.47
C ASP A 159 13.32 -13.15 -5.26
N ILE A 160 13.68 -12.81 -4.02
CA ILE A 160 14.88 -12.02 -3.78
C ILE A 160 16.15 -12.83 -3.94
N GLY A 161 17.12 -12.20 -4.59
CA GLY A 161 18.31 -12.87 -5.10
C GLY A 161 18.10 -13.56 -6.44
N GLN A 162 16.89 -13.56 -7.01
CA GLN A 162 16.63 -14.12 -8.33
C GLN A 162 16.75 -13.07 -9.43
N ALA A 163 17.16 -13.52 -10.62
CA ALA A 163 17.17 -12.72 -11.83
C ALA A 163 15.85 -12.94 -12.58
N LEU A 164 14.94 -11.96 -12.55
CA LEU A 164 13.62 -12.06 -13.17
C LEU A 164 13.43 -11.04 -14.28
N THR A 165 12.53 -11.33 -15.22
CA THR A 165 12.25 -10.45 -16.37
C THR A 165 11.08 -9.53 -16.07
N ARG A 166 11.25 -8.23 -16.31
CA ARG A 166 10.17 -7.23 -16.19
C ARG A 166 9.32 -7.14 -17.47
N PRO A 167 8.18 -6.42 -17.43
CA PRO A 167 7.35 -6.21 -18.62
C PRO A 167 8.08 -5.51 -19.78
N ASP A 168 9.10 -4.70 -19.50
CA ASP A 168 9.93 -4.04 -20.51
C ASP A 168 11.02 -4.96 -21.13
N GLY A 169 11.07 -6.23 -20.73
CA GLY A 169 12.05 -7.21 -21.18
C GLY A 169 13.42 -7.10 -20.48
N SER A 170 13.59 -6.17 -19.55
CA SER A 170 14.82 -6.08 -18.76
C SER A 170 14.91 -7.24 -17.76
N ILE A 171 16.12 -7.76 -17.57
CA ILE A 171 16.42 -8.73 -16.50
C ILE A 171 16.91 -7.94 -15.30
N VAL A 172 16.24 -8.12 -14.15
CA VAL A 172 16.57 -7.46 -12.90
C VAL A 172 16.90 -8.48 -11.82
N MET A 173 17.93 -8.18 -11.03
CA MET A 173 18.17 -8.89 -9.78
C MET A 173 17.19 -8.34 -8.74
N VAL A 174 16.18 -9.13 -8.38
CA VAL A 174 15.23 -8.75 -7.33
C VAL A 174 16.00 -8.63 -6.03
N ASN A 175 15.93 -7.46 -5.40
CA ASN A 175 16.74 -7.12 -4.24
C ASN A 175 16.03 -6.10 -3.34
N TRP A 176 16.60 -5.90 -2.16
CA TRP A 176 16.16 -4.90 -1.18
C TRP A 176 16.77 -3.52 -1.42
N ALA A 177 16.89 -3.06 -2.67
CA ALA A 177 17.38 -1.72 -2.94
C ALA A 177 16.23 -0.73 -3.14
N THR A 178 16.45 0.49 -2.66
CA THR A 178 15.49 1.58 -2.74
C THR A 178 15.09 1.81 -4.19
N GLY A 179 13.79 1.75 -4.46
CA GLY A 179 13.24 1.98 -5.80
C GLY A 179 13.32 0.77 -6.74
N SER A 180 13.79 -0.40 -6.28
CA SER A 180 13.69 -1.64 -7.05
C SER A 180 12.24 -2.09 -7.21
N HIS A 181 11.39 -1.80 -6.21
CA HIS A 181 9.96 -2.08 -6.18
C HIS A 181 9.25 -0.92 -5.50
N THR A 182 8.11 -0.51 -6.04
CA THR A 182 7.38 0.70 -5.58
C THR A 182 6.42 0.37 -4.45
N THR A 183 5.76 -0.78 -4.54
CA THR A 183 4.71 -1.16 -3.59
C THR A 183 5.04 -2.35 -2.71
N ILE A 184 6.25 -2.90 -2.78
CA ILE A 184 6.68 -3.90 -1.79
C ILE A 184 6.73 -3.24 -0.40
N GLN A 185 6.35 -3.99 0.64
CA GLN A 185 6.17 -3.42 1.97
C GLN A 185 7.44 -2.87 2.64
N ASP A 186 8.59 -3.48 2.38
CA ASP A 186 9.89 -3.10 2.96
C ASP A 186 10.98 -3.16 1.88
N PRO A 187 10.98 -2.24 0.90
CA PRO A 187 11.85 -2.29 -0.29
C PRO A 187 13.34 -2.20 0.05
N ASP A 188 13.70 -1.81 1.28
CA ASP A 188 15.06 -1.70 1.77
C ASP A 188 15.41 -2.73 2.84
N GLY A 189 14.46 -3.62 3.18
CA GLY A 189 14.60 -4.63 4.24
C GLY A 189 14.85 -4.07 5.64
N VAL A 190 14.60 -2.78 5.88
CA VAL A 190 14.93 -2.10 7.14
C VAL A 190 14.09 -2.64 8.28
N GLY A 191 12.81 -2.86 8.04
CA GLY A 191 11.89 -3.42 9.01
C GLY A 191 12.20 -4.89 9.29
N CYS A 192 12.45 -5.70 8.27
CA CYS A 192 12.82 -7.10 8.50
C CYS A 192 14.10 -7.27 9.31
N ARG A 193 15.12 -6.40 9.10
CA ARG A 193 16.37 -6.46 9.87
C ARG A 193 16.19 -6.30 11.38
N THR A 194 15.08 -5.74 11.87
CA THR A 194 14.83 -5.64 13.32
C THR A 194 14.52 -6.98 13.98
N PHE A 195 14.19 -8.01 13.19
CA PHE A 195 14.01 -9.38 13.69
C PHE A 195 15.33 -10.15 13.80
N THR A 196 16.48 -9.48 13.63
CA THR A 196 17.82 -10.05 13.89
C THR A 196 18.40 -9.62 15.23
N ALA A 197 19.16 -10.52 15.85
CA ALA A 197 20.14 -10.16 16.87
C ALA A 197 21.52 -9.77 16.27
N ASP A 198 21.76 -10.04 14.97
CA ASP A 198 23.03 -9.79 14.27
C ASP A 198 22.80 -9.32 12.81
N PRO A 199 23.27 -8.13 12.42
CA PRO A 199 23.09 -7.56 11.09
C PRO A 199 24.00 -8.16 9.99
N VAL A 200 24.96 -9.04 10.31
CA VAL A 200 25.99 -9.51 9.37
C VAL A 200 25.69 -10.88 8.76
N ALA A 201 24.85 -11.69 9.40
CA ALA A 201 24.29 -12.90 8.80
C ALA A 201 22.80 -12.67 8.56
N ALA A 202 22.30 -12.96 7.36
CA ALA A 202 20.87 -13.20 7.20
C ALA A 202 20.53 -14.40 8.09
N SER A 203 20.16 -14.15 9.34
CA SER A 203 19.64 -15.20 10.21
C SER A 203 18.42 -15.81 9.52
N GLU A 204 18.15 -17.08 9.78
CA GLU A 204 16.97 -17.76 9.23
C GLU A 204 15.68 -16.95 9.49
N THR A 205 15.61 -16.26 10.63
CA THR A 205 14.53 -15.33 10.98
C THR A 205 14.37 -14.15 10.02
N ASN A 206 15.47 -13.61 9.52
CA ASN A 206 15.46 -12.52 8.55
C ASN A 206 14.89 -12.97 7.20
N LEU A 207 15.35 -14.13 6.73
CA LEU A 207 14.85 -14.74 5.49
C LEU A 207 13.36 -15.06 5.61
N ARG A 208 12.93 -15.56 6.77
CA ARG A 208 11.50 -15.81 7.04
C ARG A 208 10.67 -14.53 6.99
N CYS A 209 11.16 -13.40 7.54
CA CYS A 209 10.46 -12.12 7.42
C CYS A 209 10.39 -11.67 5.95
N TYR A 210 11.52 -11.77 5.25
CA TYR A 210 11.63 -11.41 3.85
C TYR A 210 10.67 -12.20 2.98
N ASP A 211 10.53 -13.51 3.19
CA ASP A 211 9.59 -14.37 2.45
C ASP A 211 8.13 -13.92 2.58
N GLN A 212 7.78 -13.17 3.64
CA GLN A 212 6.42 -12.66 3.85
C GLN A 212 6.18 -11.29 3.21
N LEU A 213 7.19 -10.68 2.59
CA LEU A 213 7.01 -9.37 1.97
C LEU A 213 6.20 -9.49 0.68
N THR A 214 5.18 -8.64 0.59
CA THR A 214 4.24 -8.62 -0.53
C THR A 214 4.16 -7.23 -1.14
N ALA A 215 3.76 -7.19 -2.41
CA ALA A 215 3.41 -5.97 -3.11
C ALA A 215 1.94 -5.59 -2.85
N ALA A 216 1.47 -4.50 -3.47
CA ALA A 216 0.15 -3.95 -3.22
C ALA A 216 -1.02 -4.91 -3.50
N ASP A 217 -0.87 -5.89 -4.39
CA ASP A 217 -1.90 -6.89 -4.73
C ASP A 217 -2.35 -7.72 -3.53
N GLN A 218 -1.52 -7.80 -2.49
CA GLN A 218 -1.74 -8.64 -1.31
C GLN A 218 -1.89 -7.82 -0.03
N ARG A 219 -2.09 -6.51 -0.15
CA ARG A 219 -2.18 -5.59 0.98
C ARG A 219 -3.47 -4.81 0.95
N GLY A 220 -4.06 -4.64 2.11
CA GLY A 220 -5.41 -4.12 2.24
C GLY A 220 -5.84 -3.90 3.67
N PHE A 221 -7.06 -3.37 3.81
CA PHE A 221 -7.73 -3.27 5.10
C PHE A 221 -9.07 -3.98 5.09
N CYS A 222 -9.41 -4.55 6.24
CA CYS A 222 -10.75 -5.04 6.51
C CYS A 222 -11.73 -3.86 6.54
N ASP A 223 -12.78 -3.91 5.72
CA ASP A 223 -13.80 -2.88 5.62
C ASP A 223 -15.20 -3.53 5.52
N SER A 224 -16.19 -2.99 6.24
CA SER A 224 -17.57 -3.45 6.15
C SER A 224 -18.26 -2.99 4.86
N ARG A 225 -17.69 -2.02 4.16
CA ARG A 225 -18.20 -1.48 2.89
C ARG A 225 -17.70 -2.30 1.71
N ALA A 226 -18.37 -2.11 0.56
CA ALA A 226 -17.90 -2.70 -0.69
C ALA A 226 -16.53 -2.11 -1.07
N CYS A 227 -15.60 -2.98 -1.45
CA CYS A 227 -14.28 -2.55 -1.89
C CYS A 227 -14.36 -1.86 -3.25
N THR A 228 -13.56 -0.80 -3.43
CA THR A 228 -13.10 -0.45 -4.77
C THR A 228 -12.38 -1.66 -5.33
N CYS A 229 -12.84 -2.13 -6.49
CA CYS A 229 -12.20 -3.25 -7.15
C CYS A 229 -10.92 -2.77 -7.83
N PHE A 230 -9.80 -3.40 -7.50
CA PHE A 230 -8.53 -3.24 -8.19
C PHE A 230 -8.30 -4.48 -9.06
N GLU A 231 -7.94 -4.26 -10.32
CA GLU A 231 -7.46 -5.34 -11.16
C GLU A 231 -6.05 -5.74 -10.73
N ASP A 232 -5.71 -7.01 -10.95
CA ASP A 232 -4.35 -7.50 -10.85
C ASP A 232 -3.60 -7.04 -12.12
N GLU A 233 -2.98 -5.87 -12.03
CA GLU A 233 -2.36 -5.23 -13.20
C GLU A 233 -1.17 -6.02 -13.77
N CYS A 234 -0.55 -6.91 -12.97
CA CYS A 234 0.43 -7.85 -13.50
C CYS A 234 -0.24 -8.97 -14.30
N ASP A 235 -1.36 -9.50 -13.81
CA ASP A 235 -2.10 -10.54 -14.52
C ASP A 235 -2.69 -10.03 -15.84
N MET A 236 -3.04 -8.74 -15.92
CA MET A 236 -3.46 -8.06 -17.17
C MET A 236 -2.45 -8.14 -18.32
N LEU A 237 -1.18 -8.38 -18.02
CA LEU A 237 -0.13 -8.56 -19.03
C LEU A 237 -0.18 -9.95 -19.68
N ASN A 238 -0.93 -10.89 -19.10
CA ASN A 238 -1.05 -12.26 -19.61
C ASN A 238 -2.12 -12.33 -20.72
N PRO A 239 -1.87 -13.12 -21.78
CA PRO A 239 -2.72 -13.14 -22.98
C PRO A 239 -4.13 -13.71 -22.77
N ASP A 240 -4.33 -14.49 -21.70
CA ASP A 240 -5.56 -15.16 -21.33
C ASP A 240 -6.25 -14.49 -20.11
N TRP A 241 -5.80 -13.30 -19.73
CA TRP A 241 -6.38 -12.55 -18.62
C TRP A 241 -7.88 -12.29 -18.84
N VAL A 242 -8.62 -12.35 -17.73
CA VAL A 242 -10.04 -12.03 -17.66
C VAL A 242 -10.26 -11.00 -16.55
N PRO A 243 -10.98 -9.89 -16.82
CA PRO A 243 -11.30 -8.89 -15.81
C PRO A 243 -11.96 -9.50 -14.58
N ARG A 244 -11.46 -9.13 -13.39
CA ARG A 244 -12.06 -9.52 -12.10
C ARG A 244 -13.08 -8.47 -11.65
N CYS A 245 -12.85 -7.22 -12.02
CA CYS A 245 -13.73 -6.12 -11.68
C CYS A 245 -14.89 -6.02 -12.67
N PRO A 246 -16.12 -5.75 -12.19
CA PRO A 246 -17.24 -5.48 -13.08
C PRO A 246 -16.90 -4.26 -13.96
N ALA A 247 -17.26 -4.32 -15.23
CA ALA A 247 -17.12 -3.17 -16.13
C ALA A 247 -17.89 -1.97 -15.53
N ALA A 248 -17.17 -0.85 -15.37
CA ALA A 248 -17.72 0.39 -14.85
C ALA A 248 -18.80 0.99 -15.76
#